data_AF-A0A0Q8D4R9-F1
#
_entry.id   AF-A0A0Q8D4R9-F1
#
_cell.length_a   1.000
_cell.length_b   1.000
_cell.length_c   1.000
_cell.angle_alpha   90.00
_cell.angle_beta   90.00
_cell.angle_gamma   90.00
#
_symmetry.space_group_name_H-M   'P 1'
#
loop_
_entity.id
_entity.type
_entity.pdbx_description
1 polymer ?
#
loop_
_entity_poly.entity_id
_entity_poly.type
_entity_poly.pdbx_seq_one_letter_code
_entity_poly.pdbx_strand_id
1 'polypeptide(L)'
;MAWYVENPVERALTVTTLVPTMILGGTTAFTMYGPSLMKKAKNDALAFIGSDGEIRGAQFEQASRYYRSTYNSPLMSDMQLARAIAVAY
;
A
#
# COMPACT_ATOMS: atom_id res chain seq x y z
N MET A 1 -34.04 1.02 -14.97
CA MET A 1 -32.59 1.26 -14.77
C MET A 1 -31.83 0.05 -15.31
N ALA A 2 -31.65 -0.02 -16.63
CA ALA A 2 -30.93 -1.11 -17.30
C ALA A 2 -30.06 -0.49 -18.38
N TRP A 3 -28.77 -0.38 -18.12
CA TRP A 3 -27.78 -0.09 -19.15
C TRP A 3 -27.56 -1.40 -19.91
N TYR A 4 -28.35 -1.65 -20.96
CA TYR A 4 -28.09 -2.77 -21.87
C TYR A 4 -27.50 -2.18 -23.15
N VAL A 5 -26.19 -2.33 -23.32
CA VAL A 5 -25.52 -1.96 -24.58
C VAL A 5 -25.86 -3.05 -25.59
N GLU A 6 -26.87 -2.81 -26.42
CA GLU A 6 -27.38 -3.77 -27.41
C GLU A 6 -26.41 -3.99 -28.59
N ASN A 7 -25.43 -3.09 -28.80
CA ASN A 7 -24.50 -3.17 -29.93
C ASN A 7 -23.16 -3.86 -29.55
N PRO A 8 -22.78 -4.98 -30.20
CA PRO A 8 -21.52 -5.66 -29.92
C PRO A 8 -20.27 -4.81 -30.18
N VAL A 9 -20.34 -3.85 -31.11
CA VAL A 9 -19.25 -2.91 -31.42
C VAL A 9 -19.06 -1.89 -30.29
N GLU A 10 -20.14 -1.32 -29.77
CA GLU A 10 -20.09 -0.38 -28.64
C GLU A 10 -19.62 -1.08 -27.36
N ARG A 11 -20.04 -2.33 -27.16
CA ARG A 11 -19.55 -3.15 -26.04
C ARG A 11 -18.05 -3.41 -26.16
N ALA A 12 -17.56 -3.73 -27.36
CA ALA A 12 -16.13 -3.90 -27.61
C ALA A 12 -15.36 -2.61 -27.32
N LEU A 13 -15.81 -1.48 -27.87
CA LEU A 13 -15.22 -0.15 -27.63
C LEU A 13 -15.17 0.22 -26.14
N THR A 14 -16.26 -0.04 -25.41
CA THR A 14 -16.37 0.23 -23.98
C THR A 14 -15.34 -0.60 -23.21
N VAL A 15 -15.25 -1.90 -23.48
CA VAL A 15 -14.29 -2.80 -22.83
C VAL A 15 -12.85 -2.42 -23.17
N THR A 16 -12.55 -2.17 -24.45
CA THR A 16 -11.19 -1.83 -24.90
C THR A 16 -10.73 -0.46 -24.42
N THR A 17 -11.64 0.41 -24.00
CA THR A 17 -11.28 1.73 -23.45
C THR A 17 -11.20 1.69 -21.92
N LEU A 18 -12.23 1.15 -21.25
CA LEU A 18 -12.30 1.17 -19.79
C LEU A 18 -11.28 0.24 -19.15
N VAL A 19 -11.09 -0.97 -19.67
CA VAL A 19 -10.19 -1.95 -19.04
C VAL A 19 -8.74 -1.46 -19.04
N PRO A 20 -8.15 -1.01 -20.17
CA PRO A 20 -6.79 -0.46 -20.16
C PRO A 20 -6.68 0.81 -19.32
N THR A 21 -7.70 1.67 -19.34
CA THR A 21 -7.71 2.90 -18.52
C THR A 21 -7.68 2.59 -17.02
N MET A 22 -8.44 1.59 -16.56
CA MET A 22 -8.42 1.16 -15.16
C MET A 22 -7.07 0.57 -14.77
N ILE A 23 -6.47 -0.27 -15.64
CA ILE A 23 -5.15 -0.87 -15.38
C ILE A 23 -4.08 0.23 -15.29
N LEU A 24 -4.04 1.15 -16.27
CA LEU A 24 -3.10 2.25 -16.29
C LEU A 24 -3.33 3.21 -15.11
N GLY A 25 -4.57 3.57 -14.82
CA GLY A 25 -4.92 4.43 -13.70
C GLY A 25 -4.51 3.83 -12.35
N GLY A 26 -4.81 2.55 -12.13
CA GLY A 26 -4.45 1.83 -10.91
C GLY A 26 -2.93 1.73 -10.71
N THR A 27 -2.20 1.29 -11.74
CA THR A 27 -0.73 1.17 -11.68
C THR A 27 -0.04 2.52 -11.51
N THR A 28 -0.55 3.58 -12.16
CA THR A 28 -0.08 4.95 -11.97
C THR A 28 -0.31 5.41 -10.54
N ALA A 29 -1.49 5.18 -9.99
CA ALA A 29 -1.81 5.53 -8.60
C ALA A 29 -0.85 4.83 -7.62
N PHE A 30 -0.61 3.53 -7.76
CA PHE A 30 0.33 2.81 -6.89
C PHE A 30 1.76 3.37 -6.97
N THR A 31 2.22 3.74 -8.18
CA THR A 31 3.56 4.29 -8.38
C THR A 31 3.69 5.72 -7.82
N MET A 32 2.69 6.57 -8.04
CA MET A 32 2.67 7.96 -7.54
C MET A 32 2.53 8.03 -6.01
N TYR A 33 1.64 7.21 -5.43
CA TYR A 33 1.36 7.27 -4.00
C TYR A 33 2.29 6.40 -3.15
N GLY A 34 2.94 5.39 -3.74
CA GLY A 34 3.92 4.53 -3.07
C GLY A 34 4.96 5.30 -2.26
N PRO A 35 5.71 6.26 -2.85
CA PRO A 35 6.69 7.07 -2.12
C PRO A 35 6.11 7.83 -0.92
N SER A 36 4.87 8.32 -1.04
CA SER A 36 4.20 9.04 0.06
C SER A 36 3.81 8.11 1.21
N LEU A 37 3.40 6.87 0.90
CA LEU A 37 3.12 5.84 1.88
C LEU A 37 4.39 5.38 2.60
N MET A 38 5.51 5.23 1.87
CA MET A 38 6.82 4.90 2.43
C MET A 38 7.31 5.99 3.38
N LYS A 39 7.17 7.28 3.01
CA LYS A 39 7.45 8.42 3.90
C LYS A 39 6.61 8.41 5.17
N LYS A 40 5.31 8.08 5.07
CA LYS A 40 4.42 7.94 6.24
C LYS A 40 4.87 6.78 7.14
N ALA A 41 5.18 5.63 6.57
CA ALA A 41 5.70 4.49 7.33
C ALA A 41 7.03 4.81 8.03
N LYS A 42 7.92 5.56 7.38
CA LYS A 42 9.16 6.07 8.01
C LYS A 42 8.87 6.97 9.20
N ASN A 43 7.97 7.95 9.04
CA ASN A 43 7.63 8.87 10.13
C ASN A 43 7.00 8.13 11.32
N ASP A 44 6.11 7.19 11.06
CA ASP A 44 5.49 6.35 12.10
C ASP A 44 6.54 5.49 12.82
N ALA A 45 7.51 4.93 12.08
CA ALA A 45 8.62 4.18 12.66
C ALA A 45 9.55 5.05 13.51
N LEU A 46 9.86 6.28 13.07
CA LEU A 46 10.63 7.24 13.86
C LEU A 46 9.90 7.65 15.14
N ALA A 47 8.58 7.84 15.09
CA ALA A 47 7.76 8.10 16.27
C ALA A 47 7.76 6.91 17.23
N PHE A 48 7.67 5.67 16.72
CA PHE A 48 7.77 4.45 17.52
C PHE A 48 9.14 4.33 18.20
N ILE A 49 10.23 4.61 17.49
CA ILE A 49 11.59 4.60 18.05
C ILE A 49 11.75 5.69 19.12
N GLY A 50 11.35 6.93 18.80
CA GLY A 50 11.51 8.07 19.69
C GLY A 50 10.64 8.01 20.95
N SER A 51 9.63 7.15 20.96
CA SER A 51 8.74 6.89 22.09
C SER A 51 9.03 5.58 22.81
N ASP A 52 10.17 4.93 22.53
CA ASP A 52 10.51 3.59 23.07
C ASP A 52 9.40 2.54 22.89
N GLY A 53 8.61 2.69 21.82
CA GLY A 53 7.57 1.76 21.41
C GLY A 53 6.15 2.11 21.85
N GLU A 54 5.94 3.26 22.51
CA GLU A 54 4.59 3.66 22.95
C GLU A 54 3.70 4.18 21.79
N ILE A 55 4.27 4.94 20.85
CA ILE A 55 3.51 5.52 19.73
C ILE A 55 3.55 4.59 18.53
N ARG A 56 2.43 3.89 18.29
CA ARG A 56 2.24 3.00 17.14
C ARG A 56 1.43 3.69 16.02
N GLY A 57 2.13 4.44 15.16
CA GLY A 57 1.51 5.05 13.99
C GLY A 57 0.88 4.01 13.05
N ALA A 58 -0.19 4.39 12.34
CA ALA A 58 -1.04 3.45 11.59
C ALA A 58 -0.28 2.66 10.51
N GLN A 59 0.67 3.29 9.81
CA GLN A 59 1.40 2.64 8.72
C GLN A 59 2.50 1.74 9.24
N PHE A 60 3.16 2.13 10.34
CA PHE A 60 4.09 1.23 11.02
C PHE A 60 3.37 0.01 11.61
N GLU A 61 2.20 0.21 12.23
CA GLU A 61 1.39 -0.88 12.79
C GLU A 61 0.88 -1.82 11.68
N GLN A 62 0.44 -1.28 10.54
CA GLN A 62 0.09 -2.09 9.37
C GLN A 62 1.29 -2.91 8.87
N ALA A 63 2.46 -2.30 8.76
CA ALA A 63 3.68 -2.97 8.34
C ALA A 63 4.11 -4.08 9.32
N SER A 64 4.04 -3.83 10.64
CA SER A 64 4.33 -4.84 11.67
C SER A 64 3.36 -6.02 11.60
N ARG A 65 2.05 -5.75 11.48
CA ARG A 65 1.04 -6.81 11.31
C ARG A 65 1.30 -7.65 10.06
N TYR A 66 1.58 -6.99 8.94
CA TYR A 66 1.90 -7.67 7.69
C TYR A 66 3.17 -8.52 7.81
N TYR A 67 4.23 -7.99 8.44
CA TYR A 67 5.46 -8.72 8.69
C TYR A 67 5.20 -9.99 9.53
N ARG A 68 4.43 -9.87 10.60
CA ARG A 68 4.10 -11.01 11.47
C ARG A 68 3.15 -12.02 10.82
N SER A 69 2.22 -11.58 9.98
CA SER A 69 1.29 -12.49 9.30
C SER A 69 1.92 -13.20 8.11
N THR A 70 2.94 -12.60 7.48
CA THR A 70 3.58 -13.14 6.27
C THR A 70 4.70 -14.13 6.60
N TYR A 71 5.41 -13.94 7.71
CA TYR A 71 6.54 -14.78 8.10
C TYR A 71 6.22 -15.60 9.36
N ASN A 72 6.20 -16.93 9.23
CA ASN A 72 5.90 -17.87 10.33
C ASN A 72 6.86 -17.75 11.54
N SER A 73 8.07 -17.24 11.33
CA SER A 73 9.03 -16.94 12.38
C SER A 73 9.64 -15.56 12.11
N PRO A 74 9.00 -14.48 12.59
CA PRO A 74 9.54 -13.14 12.42
C PRO A 74 10.85 -13.00 13.20
N LEU A 75 11.94 -12.73 12.48
CA LEU A 75 13.30 -12.62 13.02
C LEU A 75 13.57 -11.27 13.71
N MET A 76 12.70 -10.29 13.51
CA MET A 76 12.84 -8.94 14.03
C MET A 76 11.74 -8.64 15.06
N SER A 77 12.13 -8.06 16.19
CA SER A 77 11.19 -7.36 17.08
C SER A 77 10.61 -6.14 16.38
N ASP A 78 9.50 -5.59 16.91
CA ASP A 78 8.93 -4.35 16.35
C ASP A 78 9.93 -3.20 16.36
N MET A 79 10.79 -3.12 17.38
CA MET A 79 11.85 -2.11 17.44
C MET A 79 12.91 -2.32 16.36
N GLN A 80 13.30 -3.57 16.08
CA GLN A 80 14.22 -3.89 14.99
C GLN A 80 13.60 -3.59 13.62
N LEU A 81 12.31 -3.91 13.44
CA LEU A 81 11.56 -3.59 12.23
C LEU A 81 11.44 -2.06 12.03
N ALA A 82 11.12 -1.31 13.08
CA ALA A 82 11.05 0.15 13.03
C ALA A 82 12.38 0.76 12.60
N ARG A 83 13.50 0.30 13.18
CA ARG A 83 14.84 0.75 12.79
C ARG A 83 15.16 0.42 11.33
N ALA A 84 14.80 -0.76 10.86
CA ALA A 84 14.98 -1.15 9.47
C ALA A 84 14.19 -0.24 8.51
N ILE A 85 12.91 0.04 8.82
CA ILE A 85 12.07 0.96 8.05
C ILE A 85 12.63 2.38 8.05
N ALA A 86 13.14 2.85 9.19
CA ALA A 86 13.67 4.20 9.35
C ALA A 86 14.92 4.48 8.48
N VAL A 87 15.72 3.46 8.18
CA VAL A 87 16.94 3.58 7.35
C VAL A 87 16.75 3.22 5.89
N ALA A 88 15.71 2.43 5.56
CA ALA A 88 15.47 1.95 4.20
C ALA A 88 14.70 2.93 3.30
N TYR A 89 13.92 3.83 3.90
CA TYR A 89 13.05 4.81 3.24
C TYR A 89 13.37 6.20 3.77
#